data_AF-A0A928L974-F1
#
_entry.id   AF-A0A928L974-F1
#
_cell.length_a   1.000
_cell.length_b   1.000
_cell.length_c   1.000
_cell.angle_alpha   90.00
_cell.angle_beta   90.00
_cell.angle_gamma   90.00
#
_symmetry.space_group_name_H-M   'P 1'
#
loop_
_entity.id
_entity.type
_entity.pdbx_description
1 polymer ?
#
loop_
_entity_poly.entity_id
_entity_poly.type
_entity_poly.pdbx_seq_one_letter_code
_entity_poly.pdbx_strand_id
1 'polypeptide(L)'
;MLNILTLAAVSTEAVPEMTKSFIAAMTITGLAVVFLGLLILVVYLTLSGKLFVRLGIGQPKPKKAPAAPAPKPVAAPKPAVPAAVAGEDEDEIAAVIAAVVAAMSTADGTAYAVRSIKPVRRVGSGRSAWAQAGMADLTAPFSIQ
;
A
#
# COMPACT_ATOMS: atom_id res chain seq x y z
N MET A 1 -14.73 2.40 -56.20
CA MET A 1 -15.79 1.65 -55.48
C MET A 1 -15.21 0.36 -54.92
N LEU A 2 -14.22 0.47 -54.01
CA LEU A 2 -13.60 -0.68 -53.37
C LEU A 2 -14.46 -1.14 -52.18
N ASN A 3 -15.41 -2.02 -52.50
CA ASN A 3 -15.47 -3.35 -51.93
C ASN A 3 -15.85 -3.47 -50.43
N ILE A 4 -17.13 -3.17 -50.16
CA ILE A 4 -17.87 -3.57 -48.93
C ILE A 4 -17.89 -5.11 -48.77
N LEU A 5 -17.76 -5.84 -49.88
CA LEU A 5 -17.65 -7.31 -49.90
C LEU A 5 -16.34 -7.82 -49.25
N THR A 6 -15.24 -7.05 -49.30
CA THR A 6 -13.99 -7.44 -48.59
C THR A 6 -14.12 -7.30 -47.07
N LEU A 7 -14.95 -6.36 -46.60
CA LEU A 7 -15.18 -6.18 -45.17
C LEU A 7 -16.12 -7.26 -44.60
N ALA A 8 -17.03 -7.78 -45.43
CA ALA A 8 -17.85 -8.93 -45.08
C ALA A 8 -17.04 -10.24 -45.06
N ALA A 9 -16.07 -10.40 -45.95
CA ALA A 9 -15.21 -11.58 -46.00
C ALA A 9 -14.31 -11.73 -44.76
N VAL A 10 -13.77 -10.63 -44.21
CA VAL A 10 -12.93 -10.68 -42.99
C VAL A 10 -13.73 -11.02 -41.72
N SER A 11 -15.06 -10.86 -41.76
CA SER A 11 -15.95 -11.17 -40.64
C SER A 11 -16.41 -12.64 -40.63
N THR A 12 -16.06 -13.41 -41.66
CA THR A 12 -16.56 -14.78 -41.88
C THR A 12 -15.47 -15.84 -41.97
N GLU A 13 -14.22 -15.51 -41.60
CA GLU A 13 -13.27 -16.56 -41.25
C GLU A 13 -13.62 -17.10 -39.86
N ALA A 14 -14.41 -18.18 -39.89
CA ALA A 14 -14.49 -19.23 -38.88
C ALA A 14 -14.29 -18.76 -37.43
N VAL A 15 -15.39 -18.45 -36.71
CA VAL A 15 -15.45 -18.67 -35.27
C VAL A 15 -15.65 -20.18 -35.09
N PRO A 16 -14.60 -20.99 -34.92
CA PRO A 16 -14.70 -22.43 -34.99
C PRO A 16 -14.99 -22.93 -33.58
N GLU A 17 -16.24 -23.25 -33.21
CA GLU A 17 -16.51 -23.98 -31.95
C GLU A 17 -15.76 -23.43 -30.69
N MET A 18 -15.50 -22.11 -30.67
CA MET A 18 -14.48 -21.46 -29.81
C MET A 18 -15.09 -20.63 -28.70
N THR A 19 -16.33 -20.92 -28.29
CA THR A 19 -16.96 -20.25 -27.16
C THR A 19 -16.72 -21.01 -25.86
N LYS A 20 -16.94 -22.34 -25.86
CA LYS A 20 -16.76 -23.16 -24.65
C LYS A 20 -15.30 -23.22 -24.22
N SER A 21 -14.37 -23.49 -25.14
CA SER A 21 -12.93 -23.57 -24.84
C SER A 21 -12.35 -22.22 -24.45
N PHE A 22 -12.82 -21.12 -25.06
CA PHE A 22 -12.38 -19.77 -24.70
C PHE A 22 -12.90 -19.34 -23.32
N ILE A 23 -14.18 -19.59 -23.03
CA ILE A 23 -14.77 -19.34 -21.70
C ILE A 23 -14.08 -20.23 -20.64
N ALA A 24 -13.83 -21.50 -20.96
CA ALA A 24 -13.09 -22.40 -20.08
C ALA A 24 -11.65 -21.91 -19.82
N ALA A 25 -10.94 -21.48 -20.86
CA ALA A 25 -9.60 -20.91 -20.71
C ALA A 25 -9.60 -19.64 -19.86
N MET A 26 -10.55 -18.72 -20.06
CA MET A 26 -10.67 -17.48 -19.28
C MET A 26 -10.99 -17.77 -17.80
N THR A 27 -11.88 -18.72 -17.54
CA THR A 27 -12.24 -19.11 -16.16
C THR A 27 -11.10 -19.85 -15.46
N ILE A 28 -10.39 -20.75 -16.14
CA ILE A 28 -9.19 -21.42 -15.61
C ILE A 28 -8.09 -20.40 -15.33
N THR A 29 -7.87 -19.45 -16.23
CA THR A 29 -6.87 -18.39 -16.04
C THR A 29 -7.24 -17.50 -14.86
N GLY A 30 -8.50 -17.09 -14.72
CA GLY A 30 -8.99 -16.33 -13.56
C GLY A 30 -8.84 -17.11 -12.24
N LEU A 31 -9.19 -18.39 -12.22
CA LEU A 31 -9.01 -19.27 -11.06
C LEU A 31 -7.52 -19.37 -10.69
N ALA A 32 -6.64 -19.56 -11.68
CA ALA A 32 -5.20 -19.65 -11.47
C ALA A 32 -4.63 -18.33 -10.90
N VAL A 33 -5.06 -17.17 -11.41
CA VAL A 33 -4.63 -15.87 -10.87
C VAL A 33 -5.10 -15.67 -9.43
N VAL A 34 -6.33 -16.07 -9.09
CA VAL A 34 -6.84 -16.00 -7.70
C VAL A 34 -6.02 -16.91 -6.77
N PHE A 35 -5.75 -18.15 -7.18
CA PHE A 35 -4.89 -19.06 -6.41
C PHE A 35 -3.48 -18.50 -6.21
N LEU A 36 -2.89 -17.91 -7.26
CA LEU A 36 -1.57 -17.31 -7.19
C LEU A 36 -1.56 -16.09 -6.25
N GLY A 37 -2.56 -15.23 -6.32
CA GLY A 37 -2.72 -14.08 -5.42
C GLY A 37 -2.89 -14.51 -3.96
N LEU A 38 -3.72 -15.52 -3.69
CA LEU A 38 -3.87 -16.08 -2.34
C LEU A 38 -2.55 -16.69 -1.84
N LEU A 39 -1.83 -17.44 -2.68
CA LEU A 39 -0.56 -18.04 -2.31
C LEU A 39 0.47 -16.96 -1.96
N ILE A 40 0.60 -15.91 -2.78
CA ILE A 40 1.49 -14.77 -2.52
C ILE A 40 1.12 -14.08 -1.20
N LEU A 41 -0.18 -13.84 -0.95
CA LEU A 41 -0.64 -13.24 0.30
C LEU A 41 -0.35 -14.12 1.52
N VAL A 42 -0.61 -15.43 1.44
CA VAL A 42 -0.31 -16.40 2.51
C VAL A 42 1.19 -16.47 2.77
N VAL A 43 2.03 -16.47 1.73
CA VAL A 43 3.49 -16.44 1.87
C VAL A 43 3.94 -15.14 2.53
N TYR A 44 3.40 -14.00 2.14
CA TYR A 44 3.70 -12.71 2.77
C TYR A 44 3.30 -12.68 4.25
N LEU A 45 2.08 -13.11 4.57
CA LEU A 45 1.60 -13.22 5.96
C LEU A 45 2.42 -14.19 6.79
N THR A 46 2.87 -15.30 6.22
CA THR A 46 3.74 -16.26 6.92
C THR A 46 5.19 -15.78 7.04
N LEU A 47 5.70 -14.95 6.14
CA LEU A 47 7.01 -14.29 6.30
C LEU A 47 6.97 -13.29 7.46
N SER A 48 5.98 -12.40 7.48
CA SER A 48 5.76 -11.47 8.58
C SER A 48 5.47 -12.24 9.88
N GLY A 49 4.60 -13.25 9.84
CA GLY A 49 4.28 -14.12 10.98
C GLY A 49 5.47 -14.94 11.49
N LYS A 50 6.32 -15.48 10.61
CA LYS A 50 7.57 -16.16 11.00
C LYS A 50 8.59 -15.19 11.56
N LEU A 51 8.59 -13.92 11.14
CA LEU A 51 9.39 -12.88 11.78
C LEU A 51 8.91 -12.61 13.22
N PHE A 52 7.61 -12.48 13.45
CA PHE A 52 7.03 -12.33 14.79
C PHE A 52 7.28 -13.56 15.68
N VAL A 53 7.23 -14.77 15.12
CA VAL A 53 7.54 -16.02 15.84
C VAL A 53 9.05 -16.13 16.13
N ARG A 54 9.93 -15.69 15.22
CA ARG A 54 11.39 -15.70 15.41
C ARG A 54 11.87 -14.65 16.42
N LEU A 55 11.13 -13.55 16.61
CA LEU A 55 11.40 -12.55 17.65
C LEU A 55 10.88 -12.96 19.05
N GLY A 56 10.23 -14.12 19.19
CA GLY A 56 9.97 -14.73 20.50
C GLY A 56 9.06 -13.92 21.43
N ILE A 57 8.24 -13.00 20.91
CA ILE A 57 7.24 -12.30 21.73
C ILE A 57 5.93 -13.09 21.65
N GLY A 58 5.78 -14.02 22.60
CA GLY A 58 4.50 -14.66 22.91
C GLY A 58 4.34 -16.07 22.34
N GLN A 59 5.12 -17.03 22.84
CA GLN A 59 4.63 -18.40 22.93
C GLN A 59 3.47 -18.43 23.94
N PRO A 60 2.20 -18.71 23.55
CA PRO A 60 1.24 -19.21 24.52
C PRO A 60 1.68 -20.63 24.87
N LYS A 61 2.49 -20.75 25.93
CA LYS A 61 2.76 -22.02 26.60
C LYS A 61 1.40 -22.68 26.88
N PRO A 62 1.17 -23.94 26.50
CA PRO A 62 -0.04 -24.65 26.91
C PRO A 62 -0.10 -24.61 28.44
N LYS A 63 -1.19 -24.05 28.97
CA LYS A 63 -1.43 -23.95 30.42
C LYS A 63 -1.42 -25.35 31.02
N LYS A 64 -0.31 -25.72 31.67
CA LYS A 64 -0.30 -26.82 32.64
C LYS A 64 -0.90 -26.30 33.95
N ALA A 65 -1.76 -27.13 34.52
CA ALA A 65 -2.60 -26.91 35.70
C ALA A 65 -1.80 -26.43 36.95
N PRO A 66 -2.48 -25.82 37.94
CA PRO A 66 -1.93 -24.83 38.87
C PRO A 66 -1.24 -25.44 40.08
N ALA A 67 -0.17 -24.80 40.55
CA ALA A 67 0.39 -25.03 41.87
C ALA A 67 0.95 -23.74 42.48
N ALA A 68 0.20 -23.21 43.46
CA ALA A 68 0.58 -22.62 44.75
C ALA A 68 1.62 -21.45 44.87
N PRO A 69 1.52 -20.61 45.92
CA PRO A 69 1.70 -19.14 45.84
C PRO A 69 2.97 -18.54 46.50
N ALA A 70 3.11 -17.21 46.31
CA ALA A 70 3.87 -16.19 47.08
C ALA A 70 5.29 -15.82 46.57
N PRO A 71 5.85 -14.61 46.88
CA PRO A 71 5.31 -13.34 47.40
C PRO A 71 5.65 -12.08 46.54
N LYS A 72 4.99 -10.95 46.81
CA LYS A 72 5.21 -9.60 46.22
C LYS A 72 6.55 -8.99 46.68
N PRO A 73 7.19 -8.06 45.93
CA PRO A 73 7.03 -6.61 46.21
C PRO A 73 6.97 -5.62 44.99
N VAL A 74 5.97 -4.73 45.07
CA VAL A 74 5.84 -3.25 44.82
C VAL A 74 6.61 -2.46 43.72
N ALA A 75 5.83 -1.56 43.04
CA ALA A 75 6.14 -0.25 42.40
C ALA A 75 6.90 -0.26 41.04
N ALA A 76 6.61 0.56 40.00
CA ALA A 76 5.78 1.76 39.79
C ALA A 76 5.46 1.90 38.25
N PRO A 77 4.52 2.76 37.82
CA PRO A 77 4.02 2.83 36.44
C PRO A 77 4.81 3.82 35.56
N LYS A 78 5.06 3.48 34.29
CA LYS A 78 5.41 4.47 33.25
C LYS A 78 5.08 3.94 31.83
N PRO A 79 4.87 4.83 30.85
CA PRO A 79 3.58 5.02 30.20
C PRO A 79 3.53 4.50 28.77
N ALA A 80 2.31 4.37 28.27
CA ALA A 80 1.98 4.07 26.89
C ALA A 80 2.63 5.06 25.91
N VAL A 81 3.30 4.54 24.89
CA VAL A 81 3.66 5.29 23.69
C VAL A 81 2.50 5.11 22.70
N PRO A 82 1.87 6.19 22.21
CA PRO A 82 0.74 6.10 21.29
C PRO A 82 1.17 5.56 19.92
N ALA A 83 0.32 4.71 19.36
CA ALA A 83 0.48 4.12 18.04
C ALA A 83 0.50 5.19 16.95
N ALA A 84 1.59 5.21 16.18
CA ALA A 84 1.65 5.93 14.92
C ALA A 84 0.81 5.19 13.88
N VAL A 85 -0.16 5.92 13.33
CA VAL A 85 -0.95 5.54 12.18
C VAL A 85 0.02 5.42 11.00
N ALA A 86 0.19 4.21 10.47
CA ALA A 86 1.01 3.97 9.29
C ALA A 86 0.36 4.68 8.09
N GLY A 87 1.01 5.72 7.60
CA GLY A 87 0.67 6.35 6.32
C GLY A 87 1.00 5.38 5.20
N GLU A 88 0.12 5.32 4.21
CA GLU A 88 0.35 4.63 2.93
C GLU A 88 1.72 5.04 2.38
N ASP A 89 2.53 4.06 1.99
CA ASP A 89 3.96 4.23 1.72
C ASP A 89 4.19 5.24 0.58
N GLU A 90 4.57 6.48 0.93
CA GLU A 90 4.83 7.58 0.00
C GLU A 90 5.86 7.19 -1.09
N ASP A 91 6.74 6.23 -0.76
CA ASP A 91 7.74 5.65 -1.65
C ASP A 91 7.14 4.79 -2.77
N GLU A 92 6.06 4.04 -2.52
CA GLU A 92 5.39 3.24 -3.54
C GLU A 92 4.70 4.15 -4.56
N ILE A 93 4.02 5.18 -4.07
CA ILE A 93 3.35 6.18 -4.92
C ILE A 93 4.39 6.92 -5.78
N ALA A 94 5.53 7.29 -5.19
CA ALA A 94 6.63 7.92 -5.93
C ALA A 94 7.20 7.00 -7.03
N ALA A 95 7.36 5.70 -6.75
CA ALA A 95 7.87 4.73 -7.70
C ALA A 95 6.93 4.52 -8.90
N VAL A 96 5.62 4.42 -8.68
CA VAL A 96 4.62 4.28 -9.75
C VAL A 96 4.61 5.52 -10.64
N ILE A 97 4.61 6.72 -10.06
CA ILE A 97 4.64 7.98 -10.81
C ILE A 97 5.92 8.07 -11.64
N ALA A 98 7.08 7.74 -11.06
CA ALA A 98 8.36 7.75 -11.76
C ALA A 98 8.38 6.76 -12.95
N ALA A 99 7.83 5.55 -12.77
CA ALA A 99 7.74 4.56 -13.83
C ALA A 99 6.86 5.03 -15.01
N VAL A 100 5.72 5.65 -14.71
CA VAL A 100 4.83 6.23 -15.73
C VAL A 100 5.51 7.36 -16.50
N VAL A 101 6.15 8.30 -15.79
CA VAL A 101 6.89 9.41 -16.43
C VAL A 101 8.04 8.88 -17.30
N ALA A 102 8.73 7.84 -16.86
CA ALA A 102 9.77 7.19 -17.65
C ALA A 102 9.20 6.56 -18.93
N ALA A 103 8.08 5.85 -18.84
CA ALA A 103 7.39 5.28 -20.00
C ALA A 103 6.94 6.37 -21.00
N MET A 104 6.40 7.49 -20.50
CA MET A 104 6.02 8.63 -21.36
C MET A 104 7.23 9.29 -22.01
N SER A 105 8.35 9.45 -21.29
CA SER A 105 9.58 10.03 -21.82
C SER A 105 10.16 9.16 -22.95
N THR A 106 10.05 7.82 -22.83
CA THR A 106 10.46 6.90 -23.90
C THR A 106 9.54 6.93 -25.12
N ALA A 107 8.24 7.19 -24.92
CA ALA A 107 7.27 7.29 -26.01
C ALA A 107 7.42 8.59 -26.81
N ASP A 108 7.62 9.71 -26.12
CA ASP A 108 7.75 11.04 -26.72
C ASP A 108 9.18 11.33 -27.21
N GLY A 109 10.16 10.51 -26.82
CA GLY A 109 11.58 10.69 -27.16
C GLY A 109 12.21 11.95 -26.56
N THR A 110 11.55 12.58 -25.58
CA THR A 110 12.00 13.82 -24.94
C THR A 110 12.20 13.62 -23.44
N ALA A 111 13.29 14.19 -22.91
CA ALA A 111 13.59 14.15 -21.48
C ALA A 111 12.79 15.24 -20.75
N TYR A 112 11.97 14.85 -19.78
CA TYR A 112 11.24 15.81 -18.96
C TYR A 112 12.13 16.42 -17.88
N ALA A 113 12.04 17.74 -17.70
CA ALA A 113 12.75 18.48 -16.66
C ALA A 113 11.77 19.21 -15.74
N VAL A 114 12.05 19.19 -14.44
CA VAL A 114 11.23 19.90 -13.45
C VAL A 114 11.61 21.38 -13.45
N ARG A 115 10.68 22.24 -13.87
CA ARG A 115 10.91 23.71 -13.91
C ARG A 115 10.78 24.38 -12.55
N SER A 116 9.80 23.96 -11.75
CA SER A 116 9.60 24.48 -10.40
C SER A 116 8.73 23.51 -9.59
N ILE A 117 8.99 23.45 -8.29
CA ILE A 117 8.19 22.68 -7.33
C ILE A 117 7.49 23.69 -6.42
N LYS A 118 6.16 23.77 -6.52
CA LYS A 118 5.35 24.59 -5.62
C LYS A 118 4.65 23.68 -4.62
N PRO A 119 4.78 23.91 -3.30
CA PRO A 119 4.08 23.11 -2.33
C PRO A 119 2.58 23.31 -2.47
N VAL A 120 1.84 22.20 -2.56
CA VAL A 120 0.38 22.22 -2.56
C VAL A 120 -0.09 22.57 -1.15
N ARG A 121 -0.51 23.82 -0.94
CA ARG A 121 -1.18 24.21 0.30
C ARG A 121 -2.58 23.61 0.25
N ARG A 122 -2.85 22.57 1.04
CA ARG A 122 -4.22 22.06 1.20
C ARG A 122 -5.08 23.21 1.74
N VAL A 123 -6.18 23.50 1.03
CA VAL A 123 -7.12 24.59 1.35
C VAL A 123 -7.62 24.36 2.78
N GLY A 124 -7.22 25.23 3.71
CA GLY A 124 -7.56 25.13 5.14
C GLY A 124 -6.46 25.64 6.08
N SER A 125 -5.18 25.48 5.72
CA SER A 125 -4.07 26.09 6.45
C SER A 125 -3.26 26.99 5.53
N GLY A 126 -3.66 28.27 5.44
CA GLY A 126 -2.99 29.27 4.60
C GLY A 126 -1.54 29.58 5.04
N ARG A 127 -1.09 28.99 6.14
CA ARG A 127 0.17 29.28 6.84
C ARG A 127 0.90 27.97 7.13
N SER A 128 2.22 27.96 6.97
CA SER A 128 3.03 26.79 7.31
C SER A 128 2.97 26.52 8.82
N ALA A 129 3.22 25.27 9.23
CA ALA A 129 3.28 24.90 10.65
C ALA A 129 4.28 25.78 11.43
N TRP A 130 5.38 26.15 10.78
CA TRP A 130 6.38 27.09 11.31
C TRP A 130 5.83 28.51 11.52
N ALA A 131 5.06 29.02 10.56
CA ALA A 131 4.44 30.34 10.65
C ALA A 131 3.28 30.41 11.67
N GLN A 132 2.73 29.27 12.08
CA GLN A 132 1.75 29.18 13.17
C GLN A 132 2.45 29.06 14.53
N ALA A 133 3.48 28.21 14.63
CA ALA A 133 4.27 28.04 15.85
C ALA A 133 4.88 29.36 16.33
N GLY A 134 5.51 30.13 15.43
CA GLY A 134 6.09 31.42 15.80
C GLY A 134 5.07 32.43 16.34
N MET A 135 3.83 32.44 15.83
CA MET A 135 2.79 33.28 16.42
C MET A 135 2.32 32.77 17.77
N ALA A 136 2.18 31.46 17.94
CA ALA A 136 1.79 30.86 19.20
C ALA A 136 2.81 31.21 20.30
N ASP A 137 4.10 31.15 19.98
CA ASP A 137 5.18 31.51 20.91
C ASP A 137 5.21 33.02 21.20
N LEU A 138 4.97 33.86 20.19
CA LEU A 138 4.93 35.33 20.35
C LEU A 138 3.69 35.84 21.08
N THR A 139 2.62 35.05 21.12
CA THR A 139 1.34 35.44 21.75
C THR A 139 1.03 34.63 23.00
N ALA A 140 1.87 33.66 23.35
CA ALA A 140 1.75 32.94 24.61
C ALA A 140 1.94 33.92 25.78
N PRO A 141 1.04 33.90 26.78
CA PRO A 141 1.18 34.76 27.94
C PRO A 141 2.44 34.39 28.72
N PHE A 142 3.26 35.39 29.05
CA PHE A 142 4.42 35.21 29.91
C PHE A 142 3.93 34.81 31.31
N SER A 143 3.96 33.51 31.57
CA SER A 143 3.61 32.99 32.89
C SER A 143 4.82 33.21 33.78
N ILE A 144 4.80 34.30 34.57
CA ILE A 144 5.79 34.57 35.60
C ILE A 144 5.56 33.53 36.70
N GLN A 145 6.54 32.64 36.89
CA GLN A 145 6.70 31.84 38.11
C GLN A 145 7.54 32.62 39.11
#